data_AF-A0A7X3MTE8-F1
#
_entry.id   AF-A0A7X3MTE8-F1
#
_cell.length_a   1.000
_cell.length_b   1.000
_cell.length_c   1.000
_cell.angle_alpha   90.00
_cell.angle_beta   90.00
_cell.angle_gamma   90.00
#
_symmetry.space_group_name_H-M   'P 1'
#
loop_
_entity.id
_entity.type
_entity.pdbx_description
1 polymer ?
#
loop_
_entity_poly.entity_id
_entity_poly.type
_entity_poly.pdbx_seq_one_letter_code
_entity_poly.pdbx_strand_id
1 'polypeptide(L)' 'MTRSVALRTFVIFILLTLLAGVTGLASQTEIAEIVFLIGASLSALLLFIAVAAQASAPAPIPVRVRRRR' A
#
# COMPACT_ATOMS: atom_id res chain seq x y z
N MET A 1 -6.71 -8.46 5.83
CA MET A 1 -6.01 -7.16 5.91
C MET A 1 -7.04 -6.04 5.74
N THR A 2 -7.13 -5.09 6.66
CA THR A 2 -8.02 -3.93 6.49
C THR A 2 -7.30 -2.82 5.74
N ARG A 3 -8.02 -2.02 4.96
CA ARG A 3 -7.48 -0.87 4.20
C ARG A 3 -6.65 0.08 5.09
N SER A 4 -7.06 0.25 6.34
CA SER A 4 -6.35 1.07 7.34
C SER A 4 -4.94 0.54 7.63
N VAL A 5 -4.78 -0.78 7.76
CA VAL A 5 -3.46 -1.39 8.01
C VAL A 5 -2.54 -1.21 6.80
N ALA A 6 -3.05 -1.41 5.59
CA ALA A 6 -2.28 -1.24 4.36
C ALA A 6 -1.77 0.20 4.17
N LEU A 7 -2.62 1.20 4.45
CA LEU A 7 -2.22 2.61 4.38
C LEU A 7 -1.17 2.99 5.43
N ARG A 8 -1.30 2.48 6.65
CA ARG A 8 -0.31 2.72 7.72
C ARG A 8 1.05 2.13 7.39
N THR A 9 1.08 0.88 6.93
CA THR A 9 2.35 0.24 6.53
C THR A 9 2.95 0.91 5.30
N PHE A 10 2.13 1.37 4.35
CA PHE A 10 2.60 2.11 3.18
C PHE A 10 3.34 3.41 3.55
N VAL A 11 2.82 4.18 4.50
CA VAL A 11 3.49 5.41 4.97
C VAL A 11 4.87 5.11 5.55
N ILE A 12 4.99 4.05 6.36
CA ILE A 12 6.27 3.63 6.94
C ILE A 12 7.26 3.23 5.84
N PHE A 13 6.80 2.42 4.88
CA PHE A 13 7.63 1.97 3.77
C PHE A 13 8.08 3.11 2.86
N ILE A 14 7.23 4.11 2.60
CA ILE A 14 7.64 5.31 1.86
C ILE A 14 8.76 6.05 2.58
N LEU A 15 8.65 6.24 3.90
CA LEU A 15 9.68 6.95 4.66
C LEU A 15 11.02 6.21 4.64
N LEU A 16 10.99 4.89 4.82
CA LEU A 16 12.18 4.05 4.71
C LEU A 16 12.80 4.08 3.31
N THR A 17 11.96 4.04 2.27
CA THR A 17 12.40 4.11 0.87
C THR A 17 13.05 5.46 0.58
N LEU A 18 12.47 6.55 1.09
CA LEU A 18 13.00 7.90 0.90
C LEU A 18 14.35 8.08 1.60
N LEU A 19 14.49 7.56 2.82
CA LEU A 19 15.76 7.55 3.56
C LEU A 19 16.84 6.73 2.85
N ALA A 20 16.48 5.52 2.38
CA ALA A 20 17.39 4.67 1.62
C ALA A 20 17.82 5.33 0.30
N GLY A 21 16.89 5.99 -0.40
CA GLY A 21 17.18 6.72 -1.64
C GLY A 21 18.15 7.89 -1.42
N VAL A 22 17.92 8.73 -0.40
CA VAL A 22 18.83 9.83 -0.05
C VAL A 22 20.21 9.30 0.34
N THR A 23 20.26 8.22 1.12
CA THR A 23 21.52 7.60 1.56
C THR A 23 22.27 6.98 0.40
N GLY A 24 21.58 6.29 -0.51
CA GLY A 24 22.17 5.72 -1.73
C GLY A 24 22.75 6.79 -2.65
N LEU A 25 22.03 7.88 -2.87
CA LEU A 25 22.53 9.02 -3.66
C LEU A 25 23.74 9.71 -3.01
N ALA A 26 23.75 9.83 -1.68
CA ALA A 26 24.83 10.51 -0.96
C ALA A 26 26.10 9.65 -0.81
N SER A 27 25.95 8.33 -0.63
CA SER A 27 27.06 7.45 -0.26
C SER A 27 27.49 6.46 -1.35
N GLN A 28 26.74 6.34 -2.46
CA GLN A 28 26.92 5.32 -3.51
C GLN A 28 27.13 3.90 -2.97
N THR A 29 26.49 3.59 -1.85
CA THR A 29 26.57 2.26 -1.23
C THR A 29 25.56 1.34 -1.91
N GLU A 30 26.05 0.26 -2.53
CA GLU A 30 25.21 -0.77 -3.17
C GLU A 30 24.11 -1.30 -2.25
N ILE A 31 24.39 -1.41 -0.95
CA ILE A 31 23.42 -1.86 0.06
C ILE A 31 22.21 -0.92 0.13
N ALA A 32 22.42 0.40 0.03
CA ALA A 32 21.32 1.37 0.09
C ALA A 32 20.44 1.29 -1.16
N GLU A 33 21.02 1.01 -2.33
CA GLU A 33 20.27 0.81 -3.57
C GLU A 33 19.40 -0.46 -3.51
N ILE A 34 19.94 -1.56 -2.97
CA ILE A 34 19.17 -2.80 -2.77
C ILE A 34 18.00 -2.56 -1.81
N VAL A 35 18.24 -1.89 -0.68
CA VAL A 35 17.19 -1.55 0.30
C VAL A 35 16.15 -0.61 -0.32
N PHE A 36 16.58 0.35 -1.15
CA PHE A 36 15.68 1.23 -1.89
C PHE A 36 14.79 0.43 -2.86
N LEU A 37 15.35 -0.49 -3.64
CA LEU A 37 14.59 -1.32 -4.58
C LEU A 37 13.57 -2.22 -3.86
N ILE A 38 13.96 -2.82 -2.75
CA ILE A 38 13.05 -3.64 -1.92
C ILE A 38 11.95 -2.76 -1.30
N GLY A 39 12.29 -1.60 -0.75
CA GLY A 39 11.32 -0.67 -0.18
C GLY A 39 10.33 -0.13 -1.22
N ALA A 40 10.82 0.22 -2.41
CA ALA A 40 10.02 0.73 -3.51
C ALA A 40 9.06 -0.35 -4.04
N SER A 41 9.54 -1.58 -4.24
CA SER A 41 8.71 -2.70 -4.71
C SER A 41 7.62 -3.07 -3.69
N LEU A 42 7.93 -3.09 -2.38
CA LEU A 42 6.94 -3.31 -1.33
C LEU A 42 5.92 -2.16 -1.26
N SER A 43 6.35 -0.91 -1.42
CA SER A 43 5.46 0.25 -1.48
C SER A 43 4.48 0.15 -2.66
N ALA A 44 4.96 -0.24 -3.83
CA ALA A 44 4.14 -0.46 -5.02
C ALA A 44 3.10 -1.58 -4.81
N LEU A 45 3.51 -2.69 -4.19
CA LEU A 45 2.62 -3.80 -3.82
C LEU A 45 1.51 -3.36 -2.86
N LEU A 46 1.86 -2.61 -1.81
CA LEU A 46 0.89 -2.09 -0.84
C LEU A 46 -0.09 -1.10 -1.48
N LEU A 47 0.39 -0.24 -2.38
CA LEU A 47 -0.45 0.69 -3.12
C LEU A 47 -1.40 -0.05 -4.07
N PHE A 48 -0.90 -1.07 -4.77
CA PHE A 48 -1.73 -1.94 -5.61
C PHE A 48 -2.83 -2.63 -4.81
N ILE A 49 -2.50 -3.21 -3.64
CA ILE A 49 -3.48 -3.85 -2.75
C ILE A 49 -4.51 -2.82 -2.26
N ALA A 50 -4.08 -1.62 -1.88
CA ALA A 50 -5.00 -0.57 -1.42
C ALA A 50 -6.01 -0.17 -2.51
N VAL A 51 -5.57 -0.10 -3.77
CA VAL A 51 -6.41 0.20 -4.93
C VAL A 51 -7.32 -0.99 -5.27
N ALA A 52 -6.78 -2.21 -5.34
CA ALA A 52 -7.56 -3.41 -5.66
C ALA A 52 -8.62 -3.73 -4.58
N ALA A 53 -8.31 -3.49 -3.31
CA ALA A 53 -9.26 -3.66 -2.21
C ALA A 53 -10.44 -2.67 -2.27
N GLN A 54 -10.27 -1.51 -2.92
CA GLN A 54 -11.35 -0.55 -3.17
C GLN A 54 -12.40 -1.15 -4.12
N ALA A 55 -11.98 -1.96 -5.10
CA ALA A 55 -12.86 -2.59 -6.08
C ALA A 55 -13.69 -3.76 -5.51
N SER A 56 -13.22 -4.40 -4.45
CA SER A 56 -13.88 -5.54 -3.80
C SER A 56 -14.87 -5.15 -2.69
N ALA A 57 -15.20 -3.86 -2.54
CA ALA A 57 -16.23 -3.46 -1.59
C ALA A 57 -17.57 -4.11 -2.00
N PRO A 58 -18.17 -4.96 -1.14
CA PRO A 58 -19.44 -5.60 -1.46
C PRO A 58 -20.46 -4.49 -1.72
N ALA A 59 -20.93 -4.38 -2.96
CA ALA A 59 -22.00 -3.46 -3.28
C ALA A 59 -23.20 -3.85 -2.39
N PRO A 60 -23.76 -2.91 -1.60
CA PRO A 60 -24.91 -3.22 -0.76
C PRO A 60 -26.06 -3.63 -1.69
N ILE A 61 -26.35 -4.93 -1.73
CA ILE A 61 -27.45 -5.46 -2.55
C ILE A 61 -28.72 -4.82 -1.99
N PRO A 62 -29.45 -4.01 -2.78
CA PRO A 62 -30.68 -3.40 -2.31
C PRO A 62 -31.74 -4.50 -2.19
N VAL A 63 -31.82 -5.11 -1.01
CA VAL A 63 -32.88 -6.06 -0.68
C VAL A 63 -34.17 -5.24 -0.58
N ARG A 64 -34.94 -5.19 -1.68
CA ARG A 64 -36.31 -4.67 -1.67
C ARG A 64 -37.16 -5.60 -0.80
N VAL A 65 -37.26 -5.27 0.49
CA VAL A 65 -38.15 -5.97 1.41
C VAL A 65 -39.59 -5.70 0.98
N ARG A 66 -40.19 -6.63 0.25
CA ARG A 66 -41.60 -6.56 -0.14
C ARG A 66 -42.45 -6.86 1.09
N ARG A 67 -42.82 -5.82 1.82
CA ARG A 67 -43.75 -5.87 2.96
C ARG A 67 -45.13 -6.28 2.44
N ARG A 68 -45.47 -7.58 2.50
CA ARG A 68 -46.85 -8.06 2.30
C ARG A 68 -47.62 -7.70 3.58
N ARG A 69 -48.57 -6.77 3.43
CA ARG A 69 -49.65 -6.53 4.40
C ARG A 69 -50.59 -7.73 4.40
#